data_AF-A0A650CMX8-F1
#
_entry.id   AF-A0A650CMX8-F1
#
_cell.length_a   1.000
_cell.length_b   1.000
_cell.length_c   1.000
_cell.angle_alpha   90.00
_cell.angle_beta   90.00
_cell.angle_gamma   90.00
#
_symmetry.space_group_name_H-M   'P 1'
#
loop_
_entity.id
_entity.type
_entity.pdbx_description
1 polymer ?
#
loop_
_entity_poly.entity_id
_entity_poly.type
_entity_poly.pdbx_seq_one_letter_code
_entity_poly.pdbx_strand_id
1 'polypeptide(L)' 'MKELLCPKCNIRMDFIGEAESTSDGKKVVRYFYRCPACGTRINDEEIVISKDERNGVTISISQQLF' A
#
# COMPACT_ATOMS: atom_id res chain seq x y z
N MET A 1 -13.43 10.70 -4.79
CA MET A 1 -12.68 9.77 -3.91
C MET A 1 -13.72 8.80 -3.35
N LYS A 2 -13.66 7.50 -3.66
CA LYS A 2 -14.64 6.53 -3.15
C LYS A 2 -14.42 6.39 -1.64
N GLU A 3 -15.46 6.60 -0.85
CA GLU A 3 -15.41 6.37 0.59
C GLU A 3 -15.48 4.86 0.83
N LEU A 4 -14.41 4.27 1.37
CA LEU A 4 -14.39 2.86 1.75
C LEU A 4 -14.89 2.71 3.18
N LEU A 5 -15.94 1.94 3.36
CA LEU A 5 -16.47 1.59 4.68
C LEU A 5 -15.85 0.29 5.17
N CYS A 6 -15.54 0.23 6.47
CA CYS A 6 -15.02 -0.96 7.10
C CYS A 6 -16.07 -2.08 7.06
N PRO A 7 -15.74 -3.28 6.55
CA PRO A 7 -16.70 -4.39 6.47
C PRO A 7 -17.16 -4.92 7.84
N LYS A 8 -16.45 -4.56 8.93
CA LYS A 8 -16.80 -4.98 10.29
C LYS A 8 -17.64 -3.95 11.06
N CYS A 9 -17.27 -2.67 10.96
CA CYS A 9 -17.86 -1.61 11.79
C CYS A 9 -18.71 -0.63 10.99
N ASN A 10 -18.72 -0.74 9.65
CA ASN A 10 -19.41 0.16 8.73
C ASN A 10 -19.04 1.65 8.89
N ILE A 11 -17.87 1.93 9.45
CA ILE A 11 -17.34 3.29 9.55
C ILE A 11 -16.35 3.57 8.42
N ARG A 12 -16.18 4.84 8.08
CA ARG A 12 -15.21 5.28 7.08
C ARG A 12 -13.79 4.89 7.48
N MET A 13 -13.05 4.33 6.52
CA MET A 13 -11.65 3.96 6.69
C MET A 13 -10.72 5.10 6.27
N ASP A 14 -9.57 5.18 6.93
CA ASP A 14 -8.50 6.11 6.58
C ASP A 14 -7.62 5.50 5.50
N PHE A 15 -7.31 6.28 4.47
CA PHE A 15 -6.36 5.89 3.43
C PHE A 15 -4.95 6.26 3.88
N ILE A 16 -4.07 5.26 3.95
CA ILE A 16 -2.71 5.39 4.47
C ILE A 16 -1.73 4.96 3.38
N GLY A 17 -0.71 5.80 3.16
CA GLY A 17 0.45 5.50 2.34
C GLY A 17 1.70 5.41 3.21
N GLU A 18 2.36 4.26 3.18
CA GLU A 18 3.64 4.04 3.88
C GLU A 18 4.73 3.77 2.86
N ALA A 19 5.91 4.33 3.08
CA ALA A 19 7.09 4.10 2.25
C ALA A 19 8.24 3.56 3.10
N GLU A 20 8.82 2.46 2.65
CA GLU A 20 9.92 1.78 3.30
C GLU A 20 11.10 1.68 2.32
N SER A 21 12.30 2.00 2.80
CA SER A 21 13.54 1.75 2.06
C SER A 21 14.24 0.57 2.72
N THR A 22 14.43 -0.51 1.97
CA THR A 22 15.15 -1.70 2.42
C THR A 22 16.66 -1.51 2.28
N SER A 23 17.43 -2.25 3.08
CA SER A 23 18.90 -2.25 3.07
C SER A 23 19.48 -2.57 1.69
N ASP A 24 18.76 -3.36 0.89
CA ASP A 24 19.15 -3.78 -0.46
C ASP A 24 18.87 -2.71 -1.54
N GLY A 25 18.50 -1.49 -1.12
CA GLY A 25 18.21 -0.39 -2.02
C GLY A 25 16.85 -0.47 -2.72
N LYS A 26 16.01 -1.46 -2.37
CA LYS A 26 14.62 -1.51 -2.84
C LYS A 26 13.77 -0.54 -2.03
N LYS A 27 12.89 0.20 -2.70
CA LYS A 27 11.84 1.00 -2.05
C LYS A 27 10.50 0.30 -2.23
N VAL A 28 9.74 0.19 -1.15
CA VAL A 28 8.39 -0.36 -1.19
C VAL A 28 7.44 0.70 -0.68
N VAL A 29 6.45 1.05 -1.49
CA VAL A 29 5.34 1.93 -1.12
C VAL A 29 4.09 1.08 -1.00
N ARG A 30 3.38 1.20 0.12
CA ARG A 30 2.16 0.44 0.40
C ARG A 30 1.03 1.41 0.67
N TYR A 31 -0.03 1.29 -0.11
CA TYR A 31 -1.29 1.96 0.08
C TYR A 31 -2.30 0.96 0.67
N PHE A 32 -2.96 1.36 1.74
CA PHE A 32 -3.98 0.55 2.38
C PHE A 32 -5.00 1.42 3.11
N TYR A 33 -6.17 0.84 3.34
CA TYR A 33 -7.21 1.43 4.16
C TYR A 33 -7.12 0.83 5.57
N ARG A 34 -7.21 1.67 6.60
CA ARG A 34 -7.26 1.23 8.00
C ARG A 34 -8.53 1.74 8.68
N CYS A 35 -9.23 0.86 9.37
CA CYS A 35 -10.38 1.23 10.18
C CYS A 35 -9.91 1.85 11.50
N PRO A 36 -10.28 3.10 11.83
CA PRO A 36 -9.85 3.74 13.07
C PRO A 36 -10.49 3.15 14.32
N ALA A 37 -11.66 2.51 14.22
CA ALA A 37 -12.34 1.92 15.38
C ALA A 37 -11.88 0.49 15.72
N CYS A 38 -11.69 -0.38 14.71
CA CYS A 38 -11.38 -1.79 14.94
C CYS A 38 -10.03 -2.26 14.37
N GLY A 39 -9.28 -1.35 13.74
CA GLY A 39 -7.95 -1.63 13.20
C GLY A 39 -7.89 -2.53 11.96
N THR A 40 -9.04 -2.93 11.38
CA THR A 40 -9.06 -3.73 10.15
C THR A 40 -8.33 -3.02 9.02
N ARG A 41 -7.44 -3.76 8.33
CA ARG A 41 -6.63 -3.29 7.20
C ARG A 41 -7.12 -3.92 5.91
N ILE A 42 -7.25 -3.13 4.86
CA ILE A 42 -7.52 -3.58 3.49
C ILE A 42 -6.42 -3.03 2.60
N ASN A 43 -5.62 -3.90 1.98
CA ASN A 43 -4.56 -3.46 1.07
C ASN A 43 -5.17 -2.92 -0.22
N ASP A 44 -4.60 -1.81 -0.72
CA ASP A 44 -4.99 -1.19 -1.98
C ASP A 44 -3.96 -1.45 -3.06
N GLU A 45 -2.75 -0.95 -2.86
CA GLU A 45 -1.70 -1.00 -3.86
C GLU A 45 -0.34 -1.16 -3.19
N GLU A 46 0.53 -1.97 -3.78
CA GLU A 46 1.94 -2.05 -3.44
C GLU A 46 2.78 -1.69 -4.67
N ILE A 47 3.69 -0.74 -4.49
CA ILE A 47 4.67 -0.33 -5.50
C ILE A 47 6.05 -0.73 -5.00
N VAL A 48 6.71 -1.60 -5.74
CA VAL A 48 8.09 -2.02 -5.47
C VAL A 48 9.00 -1.41 -6.52
N ILE A 49 9.98 -0.64 -6.07
CA ILE A 49 11.01 -0.02 -6.90
C ILE A 49 12.33 -0.69 -6.56
N SER A 50 12.94 -1.33 -7.55
CA SER A 50 14.25 -1.97 -7.43
C SER A 50 15.19 -1.49 -8.51
N LYS A 51 16.46 -1.29 -8.16
CA LYS A 51 17.53 -1.07 -9.13
C LYS A 51 18.00 -2.42 -9.67
N ASP A 52 18.28 -2.48 -10.96
CA ASP A 52 18.95 -3.62 -11.57
C ASP A 52 20.48 -3.44 -11.57
N GLU A 53 21.20 -4.52 -11.88
CA GLU A 53 22.67 -4.55 -11.92
C GLU A 53 23.28 -3.74 -13.08
N ARG A 54 22.46 -3.30 -14.05
CA ARG A 54 22.84 -2.53 -15.25
C ARG A 54 22.42 -1.06 -15.16
N ASN A 55 22.22 -0.54 -13.94
CA ASN A 55 21.73 0.82 -13.65
C ASN A 55 20.30 1.13 -14.15
N GLY A 56 19.52 0.13 -14.52
CA GLY A 56 18.09 0.26 -14.77
C GLY A 56 17.27 0.28 -13.49
N VAL A 57 16.01 0.69 -13.64
CA VAL A 57 15.02 0.74 -12.55
C VAL A 57 13.81 -0.07 -12.98
N THR A 58 13.46 -1.06 -12.16
CA THR A 58 12.22 -1.84 -12.30
C THR A 58 11.21 -1.31 -11.30
N ILE A 59 10.02 -0.98 -11.79
CA ILE A 59 8.86 -0.60 -10.97
C ILE A 59 7.79 -1.67 -11.16
N SER A 60 7.46 -2.37 -10.08
CA SER A 60 6.39 -3.35 -10.03
C SER A 60 5.22 -2.78 -9.26
N ILE A 61 4.04 -2.75 -9.88
CA ILE A 61 2.80 -2.25 -9.28
C ILE A 61 1.85 -3.43 -9.13
N SER A 62 1.40 -3.66 -7.89
CA SER A 62 0.44 -4.70 -7.54
C SER A 62 -0.78 -4.06 -6.89
N GLN A 63 -1.90 -4.00 -7.61
CA GLN A 63 -3.17 -3.53 -7.07
C GLN A 63 -3.99 -4.72 -6.56
N GLN A 64 -4.58 -4.56 -5.37
CA GLN A 64 -5.25 -5.61 -4.62
C GLN A 64 -6.73 -5.32 -4.32
N LEU A 65 -7.28 -4.17 -4.72
CA LEU A 65 -8.69 -3.88 -4.46
C LEU A 65 -9.61 -4.39 -5.56
N PHE A 66 -10.33 -5.48 -5.22
CA PHE A 66 -11.54 -6.06 -5.80
C PHE A 66 -11.63 -6.14 -7.33
#